data_AF-A0A9D0ZFJ2-F1
#
_entry.id   AF-A0A9D0ZFJ2-F1
#
_cell.length_a   1.000
_cell.length_b   1.000
_cell.length_c   1.000
_cell.angle_alpha   90.00
_cell.angle_beta   90.00
_cell.angle_gamma   90.00
#
_symmetry.space_group_name_H-M   'P 1'
#
loop_
_entity.id
_entity.type
_entity.pdbx_description
1 polymer ?
#
loop_
_entity_poly.entity_id
_entity_poly.type
_entity_poly.pdbx_seq_one_letter_code
_entity_poly.pdbx_strand_id
1 'polypeptide(L)'
;MTLTEKISYIKGLTEGLKLDENKDEVKVIKAILELLEDMALSVTDLETCVDDVCDQLDAVDEDLADLEEDYYDEGDQPCSCCDTDDEQFYEVTCPTCGEEICLQEDVLLCGETECPKCGEKLEFDFSDLFTEDEDEKGCSCDCCTQPDHEEA
;
A
#
# COMPACT_ATOMS: atom_id res chain seq x y z
N MET A 1 28.72 17.01 -25.22
CA MET A 1 28.23 18.12 -26.06
C MET A 1 26.77 18.37 -25.71
N THR A 2 26.47 19.44 -25.00
CA THR A 2 25.10 19.81 -24.61
C THR A 2 24.27 20.23 -25.82
N LEU A 3 22.95 20.28 -25.70
CA LEU A 3 22.08 20.78 -26.78
C LEU A 3 22.44 22.22 -27.16
N THR A 4 22.76 23.05 -26.16
CA THR A 4 23.20 24.44 -26.33
C THR A 4 24.50 24.55 -27.12
N GLU A 5 25.47 23.65 -26.89
CA GLU A 5 26.72 23.60 -27.67
C GLU A 5 26.46 23.16 -29.12
N LYS A 6 25.56 22.19 -29.33
CA LYS A 6 25.21 21.70 -30.66
C LYS A 6 24.49 22.77 -31.49
N ILE A 7 23.52 23.49 -30.92
CA ILE A 7 22.81 24.56 -31.65
C ILE A 7 23.73 25.74 -31.95
N SER A 8 24.64 26.08 -31.03
CA SER A 8 25.67 27.10 -31.26
C SER A 8 26.61 26.73 -32.41
N TYR A 9 27.01 25.45 -32.49
CA TYR A 9 27.81 24.95 -33.62
C TYR A 9 27.04 25.05 -34.95
N ILE A 10 25.76 24.65 -34.97
CA ILE A 10 24.92 24.74 -36.17
C ILE A 10 24.73 26.19 -36.60
N LYS A 11 24.47 27.12 -35.68
CA LYS A 11 24.40 28.56 -35.97
C LYS A 11 25.67 29.06 -36.65
N GLY A 12 26.84 28.71 -36.12
CA GLY A 12 28.13 29.06 -36.74
C GLY A 12 28.31 28.50 -38.15
N LEU A 13 27.84 27.27 -38.41
CA LEU A 13 27.83 26.69 -39.76
C LEU A 13 26.88 27.45 -40.69
N THR A 14 25.70 27.85 -40.21
CA THR A 14 24.71 28.61 -40.97
C THR A 14 25.23 30.00 -41.33
N GLU A 15 25.93 30.69 -40.42
CA GLU A 15 26.59 31.97 -40.71
C GLU A 15 27.70 31.81 -41.76
N GLY A 16 28.47 30.72 -41.69
CA GLY A 16 29.53 30.39 -42.65
C GLY A 16 29.05 30.14 -44.09
N LEU A 17 27.78 29.75 -44.26
CA LEU A 17 27.16 29.50 -45.57
C LEU A 17 26.86 30.78 -46.36
N LYS A 18 26.92 31.97 -45.72
CA LYS A 18 26.67 33.28 -46.37
C LYS A 18 25.37 33.31 -47.18
N LEU A 19 24.30 32.79 -46.59
CA LEU A 19 22.97 32.75 -47.21
C LEU A 19 22.39 34.16 -47.38
N ASP A 20 21.63 34.38 -48.45
CA ASP A 20 20.95 35.65 -48.70
C ASP A 20 19.73 35.80 -47.78
N GLU A 21 19.82 36.71 -46.81
CA GLU A 21 18.81 36.92 -45.76
C GLU A 21 17.45 37.36 -46.29
N ASN A 22 17.38 37.84 -47.53
CA ASN A 22 16.13 38.31 -48.12
C ASN A 22 15.25 37.17 -48.65
N LYS A 23 15.82 35.98 -48.84
CA LYS A 23 15.11 34.80 -49.33
C LYS A 23 14.23 34.20 -48.24
N ASP A 24 13.03 33.78 -48.63
CA ASP A 24 12.05 33.26 -47.69
C ASP A 24 12.53 31.95 -47.04
N GLU A 25 13.29 31.11 -47.75
CA GLU A 25 13.88 29.90 -47.18
C GLU A 25 14.87 30.21 -46.05
N VAL A 26 15.61 31.33 -46.15
CA VAL A 26 16.59 31.73 -45.14
C VAL A 26 15.90 32.27 -43.89
N LYS A 27 14.77 32.98 -44.05
CA LYS A 27 13.93 33.41 -42.93
C LYS A 27 13.38 32.21 -42.15
N VAL A 28 12.92 31.18 -42.87
CA VAL A 28 12.44 29.93 -42.24
C VAL A 28 13.56 29.23 -41.48
N ILE A 29 14.77 29.11 -42.07
CA ILE A 29 15.92 28.49 -41.40
C ILE A 29 16.29 29.27 -40.12
N LYS A 30 16.32 30.60 -40.16
CA LYS A 30 16.59 31.42 -38.97
C LYS A 30 15.56 31.19 -37.86
N ALA A 31 14.27 31.19 -38.20
CA ALA A 31 13.21 30.90 -37.24
C ALA A 31 13.34 29.50 -36.62
N ILE A 32 13.73 28.49 -37.41
CA ILE A 32 14.00 27.14 -36.89
C ILE A 32 15.19 27.14 -35.93
N LEU A 33 16.27 27.89 -36.24
CA LEU A 33 17.44 27.97 -35.38
C LEU A 33 17.15 28.68 -34.05
N GLU A 34 16.33 29.73 -34.07
CA GLU A 34 15.85 30.41 -32.87
C GLU A 34 15.01 29.45 -32.02
N LEU A 35 14.03 28.76 -32.61
CA LEU A 35 13.23 27.75 -31.91
C LEU A 35 14.10 26.65 -31.29
N LEU A 36 15.11 26.15 -32.01
CA LEU A 36 16.00 25.11 -31.50
C LEU A 36 16.90 25.61 -30.36
N GLU A 37 17.23 26.90 -30.32
CA GLU A 37 17.94 27.51 -29.21
C GLU A 37 17.06 27.60 -27.97
N ASP A 38 15.82 28.08 -28.13
CA ASP A 38 14.84 28.14 -27.04
C ASP A 38 14.54 26.73 -26.48
N MET A 39 14.43 25.73 -27.36
CA MET A 39 14.28 24.34 -26.96
C MET A 39 15.51 23.81 -26.22
N ALA A 40 16.73 24.18 -26.65
CA ALA A 40 17.94 23.76 -25.97
C ALA A 40 18.01 24.32 -24.54
N LEU A 41 17.67 25.60 -24.36
CA LEU A 41 17.59 26.24 -23.04
C LEU A 41 16.51 25.59 -22.17
N SER A 42 15.31 25.41 -22.70
CA SER A 42 14.19 24.81 -21.98
C SER A 42 14.50 23.38 -21.51
N VAL A 43 15.21 22.60 -22.34
CA VAL A 43 15.62 21.25 -21.96
C VAL A 43 16.68 21.29 -20.85
N THR A 44 17.64 22.21 -20.90
CA THR A 44 18.61 22.38 -19.81
C THR A 44 17.94 22.80 -18.50
N ASP A 45 16.97 23.70 -18.55
CA ASP A 45 16.19 24.08 -17.36
C ASP A 45 15.41 22.89 -16.79
N LEU A 46 14.85 22.04 -17.67
CA LEU A 46 14.18 20.80 -17.26
C LEU A 46 15.16 19.79 -16.66
N GLU A 47 16.36 19.63 -17.20
CA GLU A 47 17.40 18.75 -16.65
C GLU A 47 17.73 19.18 -15.21
N THR A 48 17.92 20.47 -14.95
CA THR A 48 18.15 20.98 -13.57
C THR A 48 16.95 20.74 -12.66
N CYS A 49 15.73 20.99 -13.14
CA CYS A 49 14.52 20.73 -12.36
C CYS A 49 14.36 19.24 -12.00
N VAL A 50 14.74 18.33 -12.91
CA VAL A 50 14.72 16.89 -12.64
C VAL A 50 15.76 16.51 -11.59
N ASP A 51 16.97 17.07 -11.67
CA ASP A 51 18.00 16.86 -10.64
C ASP A 51 17.49 17.33 -9.26
N ASP A 52 16.88 18.52 -9.18
CA ASP A 52 16.29 19.03 -7.93
C ASP A 52 15.19 18.10 -7.39
N VAL A 53 14.33 17.57 -8.26
CA VAL A 53 13.26 16.63 -7.87
C VAL A 53 13.83 15.30 -7.37
N CYS A 54 14.91 14.81 -7.96
CA CYS A 54 15.60 13.61 -7.47
C CYS A 54 16.12 13.85 -6.05
N ASP A 55 16.78 14.99 -5.78
CA ASP A 55 17.26 15.34 -4.44
C ASP A 55 16.11 15.41 -3.41
N GLN A 56 14.95 15.95 -3.81
CA GLN A 56 13.77 15.96 -2.94
C GLN A 56 13.20 14.56 -2.71
N LEU A 57 13.21 13.70 -3.73
CA LEU A 57 12.73 12.32 -3.60
C LEU A 57 13.61 11.53 -2.64
N ASP A 58 14.92 11.71 -2.71
CA ASP A 58 15.86 11.07 -1.78
C ASP A 58 15.60 11.54 -0.33
N ALA A 59 15.32 12.83 -0.12
CA ALA A 59 14.94 13.34 1.21
C ALA A 59 13.61 12.75 1.72
N VAL A 60 12.61 12.57 0.84
CA VAL A 60 11.34 11.92 1.20
C VAL A 60 11.57 10.44 1.54
N ASP A 61 12.45 9.75 0.83
CA ASP A 61 12.81 8.35 1.11
C ASP A 61 13.46 8.22 2.49
N GLU A 62 14.39 9.12 2.85
CA GLU A 62 14.99 9.18 4.19
C GLU A 62 13.95 9.45 5.28
N ASP A 63 13.09 10.47 5.09
CA ASP A 63 12.02 10.79 6.06
C ASP A 63 11.03 9.61 6.24
N LEU A 64 10.76 8.85 5.18
CA LEU A 64 9.92 7.65 5.26
C LEU A 64 10.63 6.51 5.96
N ALA A 65 11.93 6.31 5.75
CA ALA A 65 12.72 5.31 6.46
C ALA A 65 12.74 5.59 7.97
N ASP A 66 12.91 6.85 8.36
CA ASP A 66 12.84 7.27 9.77
C ASP A 66 11.45 6.99 10.38
N LEU A 67 10.37 7.27 9.62
CA LEU A 67 9.01 6.94 10.05
C LEU A 67 8.79 5.42 10.17
N GLU A 68 9.37 4.64 9.26
CA GLU A 68 9.31 3.19 9.31
C GLU A 68 10.03 2.64 10.54
N GLU A 69 11.18 3.20 10.92
CA GLU A 69 11.86 2.86 12.17
C GLU A 69 10.98 3.22 13.38
N ASP A 70 10.43 4.43 13.43
CA ASP A 70 9.58 4.88 14.55
C ASP A 70 8.28 4.06 14.70
N TYR A 71 7.67 3.60 13.60
CA TYR A 71 6.33 2.99 13.62
C TYR A 71 6.34 1.47 13.43
N TYR A 72 7.28 0.92 12.66
CA TYR A 72 7.37 -0.51 12.35
C TYR A 72 8.51 -1.23 13.10
N ASP A 73 9.62 -0.57 13.46
CA ASP A 73 10.67 -1.20 14.28
C ASP A 73 10.35 -1.21 15.80
N GLU A 74 9.33 -0.48 16.25
CA GLU A 74 8.63 -0.75 17.53
C GLU A 74 7.73 -2.01 17.46
N GLY A 75 7.83 -2.81 16.40
CA GLY A 75 7.04 -4.03 16.15
C GLY A 75 7.80 -5.35 16.24
N ASP A 76 9.12 -5.35 16.47
CA ASP A 76 9.86 -6.53 16.96
C ASP A 76 10.07 -6.47 18.49
N GLN A 77 9.53 -5.42 19.13
CA GLN A 77 8.90 -5.60 20.42
C GLN A 77 7.48 -6.09 20.13
N PRO A 78 7.07 -7.27 20.65
CA PRO A 78 5.66 -7.57 20.67
C PRO A 78 5.02 -6.38 21.37
N CYS A 79 4.13 -5.66 20.67
CA CYS A 79 3.33 -4.68 21.36
C CYS A 79 2.77 -5.44 22.56
N SER A 80 2.90 -4.90 23.77
CA SER A 80 2.33 -5.52 24.96
C SER A 80 0.78 -5.61 24.87
N CYS A 81 0.22 -5.26 23.70
CA CYS A 81 -1.14 -5.38 23.23
C CYS A 81 -1.36 -6.42 22.10
N CYS A 82 -0.30 -7.03 21.55
CA CYS A 82 -0.34 -8.11 20.55
C CYS A 82 0.43 -9.36 20.99
N ASP A 83 1.04 -9.34 22.18
CA ASP A 83 1.48 -10.53 22.93
C ASP A 83 0.30 -11.24 23.66
N THR A 84 -0.87 -11.27 23.01
CA THR A 84 -1.90 -12.30 23.26
C THR A 84 -1.97 -13.15 22.01
N ASP A 85 -0.91 -13.91 21.82
CA ASP A 85 -0.70 -14.94 20.81
C ASP A 85 -1.58 -16.17 21.11
N ASP A 86 -2.88 -15.96 21.37
CA ASP A 86 -3.88 -17.01 21.67
C ASP A 86 -5.35 -16.59 21.37
N GLU A 87 -5.63 -15.42 20.76
CA GLU A 87 -7.01 -15.04 20.40
C GLU A 87 -7.25 -15.07 18.89
N GLN A 88 -7.62 -16.25 18.34
CA GLN A 88 -8.06 -16.36 16.94
C GLN A 88 -9.45 -15.73 16.77
N PHE A 89 -9.61 -14.83 15.78
CA PHE A 89 -10.89 -14.21 15.43
C PHE A 89 -11.43 -14.76 14.11
N TYR A 90 -12.73 -15.06 14.05
CA TYR A 90 -13.43 -15.52 12.85
C TYR A 90 -14.59 -14.59 12.51
N GLU A 91 -14.83 -14.42 11.20
CA GLU A 91 -15.92 -13.60 10.69
C GLU A 91 -17.14 -14.48 10.35
N VAL A 92 -18.28 -14.14 10.92
CA VAL A 92 -19.55 -14.86 10.73
C VAL A 92 -20.63 -13.89 10.29
N THR A 93 -21.34 -14.23 9.22
CA THR A 93 -22.51 -13.47 8.76
C THR A 93 -23.77 -13.95 9.47
N CYS A 94 -24.49 -13.05 10.15
CA CYS A 94 -25.78 -13.37 10.77
C CYS A 94 -26.84 -13.71 9.69
N PRO A 95 -27.52 -14.87 9.75
CA PRO A 95 -28.51 -15.27 8.76
C PRO A 95 -29.79 -14.42 8.77
N THR A 96 -30.08 -13.76 9.91
CA THR A 96 -31.32 -12.99 10.09
C THR A 96 -31.20 -11.54 9.63
N CYS A 97 -30.05 -10.89 9.86
CA CYS A 97 -29.85 -9.47 9.55
C CYS A 97 -28.74 -9.20 8.52
N GLY A 98 -27.96 -10.21 8.13
CA GLY A 98 -26.88 -10.09 7.15
C GLY A 98 -25.66 -9.29 7.64
N GLU A 99 -25.54 -9.04 8.94
CA GLU A 99 -24.38 -8.36 9.52
C GLU A 99 -23.20 -9.33 9.64
N GLU A 100 -22.02 -8.87 9.25
CA GLU A 100 -20.75 -9.57 9.48
C GLU A 100 -20.25 -9.24 10.90
N ILE A 101 -20.03 -10.28 11.69
CA ILE A 101 -19.67 -10.19 13.12
C ILE A 101 -18.34 -10.90 13.29
N CYS A 102 -17.39 -10.23 13.95
CA CYS A 102 -16.12 -10.83 14.36
C CYS A 102 -16.27 -11.46 15.74
N LEU A 103 -16.02 -12.78 15.84
CA LEU A 103 -16.12 -13.56 17.08
C LEU A 103 -14.77 -14.21 17.41
N GLN A 104 -14.44 -14.29 18.70
CA GLN A 104 -13.26 -15.01 19.20
C GLN A 104 -13.52 -16.53 19.19
N GLU A 105 -12.44 -17.32 19.07
CA GLU A 105 -12.47 -18.79 19.10
C GLU A 105 -13.22 -19.35 20.31
N ASP A 106 -12.98 -18.80 21.52
CA ASP A 106 -13.65 -19.23 22.75
C ASP A 106 -15.18 -19.06 22.69
N VAL A 107 -15.66 -17.98 22.09
CA VAL A 107 -17.10 -17.68 21.96
C VAL A 107 -17.75 -18.62 20.94
N LEU A 108 -17.02 -18.98 19.88
CA LEU A 108 -17.47 -19.96 18.90
C LEU A 108 -17.52 -21.36 19.53
N LEU A 109 -16.48 -21.74 20.28
CA LEU A 109 -16.40 -23.04 20.95
C LEU A 109 -17.45 -23.23 22.05
N CYS A 110 -17.93 -22.17 22.71
CA CYS A 110 -19.08 -22.29 23.62
C CYS A 110 -20.40 -22.66 22.90
N GLY A 111 -20.46 -22.59 21.56
CA GLY A 111 -21.57 -23.10 20.75
C GLY A 111 -22.79 -22.19 20.62
N GLU A 112 -22.89 -21.11 21.39
CA GLU A 112 -23.96 -20.10 21.24
C GLU A 112 -23.48 -18.66 21.47
N THR A 113 -23.98 -17.72 20.68
CA THR A 113 -23.77 -16.28 20.89
C THR A 113 -24.94 -15.44 20.36
N GLU A 114 -25.07 -14.20 20.79
CA GLU A 114 -26.13 -13.29 20.33
C GLU A 114 -25.60 -12.31 19.29
N CYS A 115 -26.32 -12.13 18.19
CA CYS A 115 -25.98 -11.11 17.21
C CYS A 115 -26.10 -9.71 17.85
N PRO A 116 -25.04 -8.88 17.84
CA PRO A 116 -25.07 -7.57 18.48
C PRO A 116 -26.03 -6.58 17.80
N LYS A 117 -26.46 -6.86 16.57
CA LYS A 117 -27.33 -5.98 15.79
C LYS A 117 -28.82 -6.32 15.94
N CYS A 118 -29.19 -7.59 15.98
CA CYS A 118 -30.60 -8.01 16.05
C CYS A 118 -30.98 -8.82 17.29
N GLY A 119 -30.01 -9.23 18.11
CA GLY A 119 -30.25 -10.05 19.31
C GLY A 119 -30.69 -11.49 18.98
N GLU A 120 -30.55 -11.93 17.74
CA GLU A 120 -30.82 -13.32 17.36
C GLU A 120 -29.73 -14.23 17.93
N LYS A 121 -30.12 -15.37 18.48
CA LYS A 121 -29.18 -16.40 18.94
C LYS A 121 -28.61 -17.16 17.74
N LEU A 122 -27.29 -17.15 17.63
CA LEU A 122 -26.50 -17.91 16.68
C LEU A 122 -25.98 -19.15 17.39
N GLU A 123 -26.30 -20.32 16.86
CA GLU A 123 -25.81 -21.61 17.34
C GLU A 123 -24.75 -22.16 16.38
N PHE A 124 -23.61 -22.60 16.91
CA PHE A 124 -22.50 -23.15 16.14
C PHE A 124 -22.29 -24.62 16.52
N ASP A 125 -22.47 -25.52 15.55
CA ASP A 125 -22.25 -26.95 15.73
C ASP A 125 -20.97 -27.39 15.01
N PHE A 126 -20.00 -27.87 15.79
CA PHE A 126 -18.72 -28.38 15.30
C PHE A 126 -18.64 -29.92 15.36
N SER A 127 -19.71 -30.61 15.74
CA SER A 127 -19.72 -32.07 15.92
C SER A 127 -19.38 -32.86 14.65
N ASP A 128 -19.67 -32.30 13.47
CA ASP A 128 -19.35 -32.89 12.17
C ASP A 128 -17.87 -32.72 11.75
N LEU A 129 -17.10 -31.88 12.45
CA LEU A 129 -15.70 -31.56 12.12
C LEU A 129 -14.69 -32.39 12.92
N PHE A 130 -15.10 -32.97 14.06
CA PHE A 130 -14.26 -33.85 14.86
C PHE A 130 -14.51 -35.32 14.49
N THR A 131 -13.76 -35.84 13.52
CA THR A 131 -13.69 -37.29 13.26
C THR A 131 -12.95 -37.98 14.40
N GLU A 132 -13.43 -39.16 14.82
CA GLU A 132 -13.11 -39.98 16.01
C GLU A 132 -11.62 -40.36 16.29
N ASP A 133 -10.62 -39.55 15.92
CA ASP A 133 -9.20 -39.92 16.03
C ASP A 133 -8.31 -38.92 16.82
N GLU A 134 -8.87 -37.93 17.52
CA GLU A 134 -8.11 -37.11 18.50
C GLU A 134 -8.87 -36.92 19.82
N ASP A 135 -9.08 -38.03 20.53
CA ASP A 135 -9.41 -38.06 21.96
C ASP A 135 -8.22 -37.55 22.80
N GLU A 136 -7.97 -36.23 22.90
CA GLU A 136 -7.29 -35.63 24.08
C GLU A 136 -7.27 -34.09 24.19
N LYS A 137 -8.20 -33.35 23.59
CA LYS A 137 -8.44 -31.94 23.95
C LYS A 137 -9.92 -31.60 23.97
N GLY A 138 -10.59 -31.98 25.05
CA GLY A 138 -11.94 -31.50 25.35
C GLY A 138 -11.95 -29.97 25.46
N CYS A 139 -13.10 -29.35 25.17
CA CYS A 139 -13.31 -27.91 25.29
C CYS A 139 -12.74 -27.42 26.63
N SER A 140 -11.67 -26.63 26.58
CA SER A 140 -11.06 -25.98 27.75
C SER A 140 -11.90 -24.78 28.23
N CYS A 141 -13.13 -24.67 27.73
CA CYS A 141 -14.06 -23.61 27.99
C CYS A 141 -14.88 -23.95 29.26
N ASP A 142 -14.94 -23.02 30.20
CA ASP A 142 -15.68 -23.16 31.48
C ASP A 142 -17.21 -23.33 31.26
N CYS A 143 -17.68 -23.20 30.02
CA CYS A 143 -19.07 -23.44 29.60
C CYS A 143 -19.43 -24.95 29.47
N CYS A 144 -18.46 -25.88 29.52
CA CYS A 144 -18.71 -27.34 29.49
C CYS A 144 -18.75 -28.04 30.88
N THR A 145 -18.54 -27.31 31.99
CA THR A 145 -18.68 -27.86 33.35
C THR A 145 -20.02 -27.49 33.98
N GLN A 146 -21.09 -28.09 33.47
CA GLN A 146 -22.29 -28.31 34.29
C GLN A 146 -22.35 -29.78 34.72
N PRO A 147 -22.35 -30.07 36.04
CA PRO A 147 -22.40 -31.42 36.55
C PRO A 147 -23.86 -31.86 36.65
N ASP A 148 -24.44 -32.44 35.61
CA ASP A 148 -25.73 -33.11 35.73
C ASP A 148 -25.76 -34.41 34.91
N HIS A 149 -24.95 -35.37 35.34
CA HIS A 149 -25.34 -36.77 35.30
C HIS A 149 -25.72 -37.19 36.72
N GLU A 150 -27.01 -37.14 37.08
CA GLU A 150 -27.57 -38.04 38.09
C GLU A 150 -29.10 -38.20 37.95
N GLU A 151 -29.46 -39.43 37.54
CA GLU A 151 -30.65 -40.23 37.84
C GLU A 151 -31.99 -39.56 38.22
N ALA A 152 -33.00 -39.77 37.35
CA ALA A 152 -34.35 -40.25 37.73
C ALA A 152 -35.06 -40.91 36.52
#